data_AF-A0A7L8S851-F1
#
_entry.id   AF-A0A7L8S851-F1
#
_cell.length_a   1.000
_cell.length_b   1.000
_cell.length_c   1.000
_cell.angle_alpha   90.00
_cell.angle_beta   90.00
_cell.angle_gamma   90.00
#
_symmetry.space_group_name_H-M   'P 1'
#
loop_
_entity.id
_entity.type
_entity.pdbx_description
1 polymer ?
#
loop_
_entity_poly.entity_id
_entity_poly.type
_entity_poly.pdbx_seq_one_letter_code
_entity_poly.pdbx_strand_id
1 'polypeptide(L)'
;MDDEDSKIRRNLVAACMLILLAGWLRAPLDVLSEQLLKLKPVGPDFAWRVWIAAGAALVYFALRFRFSSENLDALHPLEVEYFTVEKRIVASYLARRMAKFVRVGAARPLDTGALSMFVEAQRRGIEQTQGGNGNAKLQRITVAQTGRAARQGGQAGERASLKFVEADLTIWFSSNGGLATNVVTLGFELPAWVVARIKLNTLAWMLMYSKASTQILLPWILSACAFLLVVYKVYRTW
;
A
#
# COMPACT_ATOMS: atom_id res chain seq x y z
N MET A 1 -5.64 18.96 -24.03
CA MET A 1 -6.78 18.18 -23.49
C MET A 1 -6.63 18.01 -21.97
N ASP A 2 -5.41 18.06 -21.43
CA ASP A 2 -5.05 18.03 -19.99
C ASP A 2 -5.72 19.07 -19.08
N ASP A 3 -6.18 20.20 -19.63
CA ASP A 3 -6.81 21.27 -18.85
C ASP A 3 -8.20 20.92 -18.32
N GLU A 4 -8.93 20.00 -18.96
CA GLU A 4 -10.28 19.62 -18.52
C GLU A 4 -10.25 18.68 -17.31
N ASP A 5 -9.35 17.70 -17.31
CA ASP A 5 -9.23 16.72 -16.21
C ASP A 5 -8.76 17.37 -14.90
N SER A 6 -7.79 18.28 -15.01
CA SER A 6 -7.31 19.06 -13.85
C SER A 6 -8.39 19.97 -13.25
N LYS A 7 -9.36 20.44 -14.07
CA LYS A 7 -10.54 21.17 -13.59
C LYS A 7 -11.52 20.25 -12.87
N ILE A 8 -11.75 19.04 -13.39
CA ILE A 8 -12.65 18.05 -12.77
C ILE A 8 -12.19 17.71 -11.34
N ARG A 9 -10.89 17.41 -11.16
CA ARG A 9 -10.33 17.15 -9.83
C ARG A 9 -10.50 18.35 -8.89
N ARG A 10 -10.14 19.55 -9.34
CA ARG A 10 -10.24 20.78 -8.53
C ARG A 10 -11.69 21.06 -8.11
N ASN A 11 -12.64 20.86 -9.02
CA ASN A 11 -14.06 21.04 -8.74
C ASN A 11 -14.58 20.03 -7.71
N LEU A 12 -14.19 18.75 -7.82
CA LEU A 12 -14.54 17.73 -6.82
C LEU A 12 -13.98 18.10 -5.45
N VAL A 13 -12.69 18.44 -5.37
CA VAL A 13 -12.06 18.83 -4.08
C VAL A 13 -12.71 20.08 -3.49
N ALA A 14 -12.97 21.11 -4.32
CA ALA A 14 -13.64 22.33 -3.88
C ALA A 14 -15.06 22.05 -3.36
N ALA A 15 -15.84 21.22 -4.06
CA ALA A 15 -17.18 20.81 -3.64
C ALA A 15 -17.15 20.03 -2.30
N CYS A 16 -16.24 19.06 -2.16
CA CYS A 16 -16.06 18.32 -0.91
C CYS A 16 -15.67 19.23 0.25
N MET A 17 -14.71 20.14 0.04
CA MET A 17 -14.27 21.08 1.06
C MET A 17 -15.39 22.04 1.49
N LEU A 18 -16.20 22.52 0.55
CA LEU A 18 -17.33 23.40 0.85
C LEU A 18 -18.38 22.66 1.69
N ILE A 19 -18.71 21.41 1.36
CA ILE A 19 -19.66 20.59 2.11
C ILE A 19 -19.14 20.27 3.52
N LEU A 20 -17.87 19.89 3.64
CA LEU A 20 -17.24 19.63 4.94
C LEU A 20 -17.18 20.89 5.81
N LEU A 21 -16.83 22.03 5.22
CA LEU A 21 -16.79 23.32 5.92
C LEU A 21 -18.18 23.77 6.36
N ALA A 22 -19.20 23.65 5.50
CA ALA A 22 -20.59 23.96 5.84
C ALA A 22 -21.09 23.06 6.99
N GLY A 23 -20.76 21.77 6.94
CA GLY A 23 -21.05 20.81 8.00
C GLY A 23 -20.36 21.16 9.32
N TRP A 24 -19.07 21.51 9.27
CA TRP A 24 -18.24 21.86 10.42
C TRP A 24 -18.70 23.15 11.11
N LEU A 25 -18.94 24.21 10.34
CA LEU A 25 -19.42 25.50 10.85
C LEU A 25 -20.84 25.42 11.41
N ARG A 26 -21.52 24.27 11.23
CA ARG A 26 -22.96 24.12 11.48
C ARG A 26 -23.76 25.25 10.81
N ALA A 27 -23.24 25.77 9.70
CA ALA A 27 -23.84 26.90 9.02
C ALA A 27 -25.23 26.49 8.53
N PRO A 28 -26.27 27.29 8.76
CA PRO A 28 -27.56 27.07 8.13
C PRO A 28 -27.34 27.20 6.63
N LEU A 29 -27.34 26.07 5.91
CA LEU A 29 -27.18 26.04 4.46
C LEU A 29 -28.27 26.86 3.75
N ASP A 30 -29.39 27.09 4.44
CA ASP A 30 -30.49 27.95 4.01
C ASP A 30 -29.96 29.37 3.74
N VAL A 31 -29.15 29.92 4.66
CA VAL A 31 -28.55 31.26 4.53
C VAL A 31 -27.50 31.31 3.42
N LEU A 32 -26.70 30.24 3.28
CA LEU A 32 -25.73 30.12 2.18
C LEU A 32 -26.42 30.01 0.82
N SER A 33 -27.52 29.27 0.74
CA SER A 33 -28.30 29.11 -0.50
C SER A 33 -29.03 30.40 -0.88
N GLU A 34 -29.47 31.19 0.10
CA GLU A 34 -30.08 32.49 -0.13
C GLU A 34 -29.05 33.50 -0.66
N GLN A 35 -27.81 33.49 -0.13
CA GLN A 35 -26.75 34.37 -0.61
C GLN A 35 -26.17 33.95 -1.97
N LEU A 36 -25.97 32.66 -2.20
CA LEU A 36 -25.36 32.15 -3.44
C LEU A 36 -26.36 32.01 -4.58
N LEU A 37 -27.56 31.50 -4.31
CA LEU A 37 -28.55 31.14 -5.33
C LEU A 37 -29.74 32.09 -5.37
N LYS A 38 -29.82 33.06 -4.43
CA LYS A 38 -30.97 33.97 -4.29
C LYS A 38 -32.31 33.23 -4.16
N LEU A 39 -32.28 32.02 -3.62
CA LEU A 39 -33.46 31.21 -3.37
C LEU A 39 -34.00 31.55 -1.98
N LYS A 40 -35.27 31.97 -1.89
CA LYS A 40 -35.93 32.11 -0.58
C LYS A 40 -36.24 30.71 -0.04
N PRO A 41 -35.88 30.38 1.22
CA PRO A 41 -36.17 29.08 1.79
C PRO A 41 -37.68 28.88 1.92
N VAL A 42 -38.21 27.85 1.28
CA VAL A 42 -39.65 27.51 1.32
C VAL A 42 -39.88 26.41 2.35
N GLY A 43 -39.95 26.80 3.62
CA GLY A 43 -40.36 25.94 4.74
C GLY A 43 -39.28 24.98 5.30
N PRO A 44 -39.63 24.22 6.37
CA PRO A 44 -38.70 23.34 7.08
C PRO A 44 -38.19 22.15 6.23
N ASP A 45 -38.92 21.78 5.18
CA ASP A 45 -38.53 20.73 4.23
C ASP A 45 -37.38 21.13 3.30
N PHE A 46 -37.00 22.41 3.27
CA PHE A 46 -35.98 22.91 2.36
C PHE A 46 -34.60 22.33 2.69
N ALA A 47 -34.26 22.18 3.98
CA ALA A 47 -32.92 21.80 4.43
C ALA A 47 -32.52 20.38 3.98
N TRP A 48 -33.39 19.37 4.16
CA TRP A 48 -33.05 18.00 3.78
C TRP A 48 -32.93 17.83 2.25
N ARG A 49 -33.72 18.58 1.47
CA ARG A 49 -33.64 18.60 0.00
C ARG A 49 -32.31 19.15 -0.50
N VAL A 50 -31.79 20.20 0.14
CA VAL A 50 -30.46 20.77 -0.16
C VAL A 50 -29.36 19.74 0.11
N TRP A 51 -29.42 19.02 1.23
CA TRP A 51 -28.44 17.98 1.54
C TRP A 51 -28.50 16.81 0.54
N ILE A 52 -29.69 16.36 0.14
CA ILE A 52 -29.82 15.33 -0.90
C ILE A 52 -29.26 15.82 -2.24
N ALA A 53 -29.56 17.06 -2.65
CA ALA A 53 -29.02 17.65 -3.88
C ALA A 53 -27.47 17.73 -3.84
N ALA A 54 -26.90 18.13 -2.69
CA ALA A 54 -25.46 18.12 -2.48
C ALA A 54 -24.87 16.71 -2.55
N GLY A 55 -25.55 15.72 -1.98
CA GLY A 55 -25.17 14.30 -2.08
C GLY A 55 -25.19 13.79 -3.53
N ALA A 56 -26.23 14.10 -4.29
CA ALA A 56 -26.34 13.75 -5.70
C ALA A 56 -25.23 14.42 -6.54
N ALA A 57 -24.94 15.69 -6.28
CA ALA A 57 -23.83 16.40 -6.92
C ALA A 57 -22.47 15.75 -6.59
N LEU A 58 -22.23 15.35 -5.33
CA LEU A 58 -21.02 14.62 -4.93
C LEU A 58 -20.87 13.30 -5.69
N VAL A 59 -21.95 12.51 -5.79
CA VAL A 59 -21.94 11.24 -6.55
C VAL A 59 -21.61 11.49 -8.02
N TYR A 60 -22.21 12.51 -8.64
CA TYR A 60 -21.89 12.89 -10.01
C TYR A 60 -20.41 13.28 -10.17
N PHE A 61 -19.87 14.14 -9.30
CA PHE A 61 -18.45 14.52 -9.37
C PHE A 61 -17.51 13.34 -9.12
N ALA A 62 -17.85 12.42 -8.19
CA ALA A 62 -17.07 11.23 -7.92
C ALA A 62 -17.06 10.26 -9.11
N LEU A 63 -18.21 10.04 -9.76
CA LEU A 63 -18.31 9.25 -10.98
C LEU A 63 -17.52 9.91 -12.12
N ARG A 64 -17.66 11.22 -12.31
CA ARG A 64 -16.93 11.95 -13.34
C ARG A 64 -15.41 11.89 -13.12
N PHE A 65 -14.95 11.98 -11.88
CA PHE A 65 -13.54 11.83 -11.53
C PHE A 65 -13.05 10.38 -11.76
N ARG A 66 -13.87 9.37 -11.46
CA ARG A 66 -13.52 7.97 -11.71
C ARG A 66 -13.18 7.70 -13.17
N PHE A 67 -13.94 8.31 -14.09
CA PHE A 67 -13.82 8.11 -15.52
C PHE A 67 -12.91 9.13 -16.23
N SER A 68 -12.20 10.01 -15.50
CA SER A 68 -11.24 10.91 -16.14
C SER A 68 -9.99 10.16 -16.61
N SER A 69 -9.45 10.53 -17.77
CA SER A 69 -8.21 9.96 -18.32
C SER A 69 -7.05 10.12 -17.36
N GLU A 70 -6.91 11.28 -16.72
CA GLU A 70 -5.87 11.56 -15.73
C GLU A 70 -5.91 10.58 -14.53
N ASN A 71 -7.10 10.13 -14.12
CA ASN A 71 -7.22 9.14 -13.05
C ASN A 71 -6.76 7.75 -13.51
N LEU A 72 -7.11 7.34 -14.73
CA LEU A 72 -6.67 6.06 -15.31
C LEU A 72 -5.15 6.04 -15.53
N ASP A 73 -4.59 7.12 -16.07
CA ASP A 73 -3.15 7.25 -16.31
C ASP A 73 -2.34 7.27 -15.01
N ALA A 74 -2.90 7.84 -13.94
CA ALA A 74 -2.27 7.88 -12.64
C ALA A 74 -2.33 6.54 -11.86
N LEU A 75 -3.18 5.58 -12.28
CA LEU A 75 -3.25 4.26 -11.62
C LEU A 75 -2.00 3.41 -11.88
N HIS A 76 -1.45 3.44 -13.10
CA HIS A 76 -0.26 2.65 -13.44
C HIS A 76 0.98 3.03 -12.60
N PRO A 77 1.39 4.31 -12.49
CA PRO A 77 2.52 4.69 -11.65
C PRO A 77 2.26 4.41 -10.16
N LEU A 78 1.00 4.53 -9.70
CA LEU A 78 0.62 4.17 -8.33
C LEU A 78 0.84 2.67 -8.07
N GLU A 79 0.51 1.81 -9.03
CA GLU A 79 0.72 0.37 -8.94
C GLU A 79 2.22 0.02 -8.87
N VAL A 80 3.03 0.64 -9.73
CA VAL A 80 4.49 0.46 -9.72
C VAL A 80 5.10 0.93 -8.39
N GLU A 81 4.67 2.09 -7.89
CA GLU A 81 5.14 2.62 -6.61
C GLU A 81 4.70 1.73 -5.45
N TYR A 82 3.47 1.23 -5.45
CA TYR A 82 2.97 0.26 -4.47
C TYR A 82 3.88 -0.97 -4.40
N PHE A 83 4.20 -1.58 -5.54
CA PHE A 83 5.08 -2.74 -5.58
C PHE A 83 6.50 -2.42 -5.11
N THR A 84 7.01 -1.24 -5.43
CA THR A 84 8.35 -0.82 -5.03
C THR A 84 8.44 -0.66 -3.51
N VAL A 85 7.44 -0.01 -2.91
CA VAL A 85 7.33 0.18 -1.46
C VAL A 85 7.14 -1.16 -0.76
N GLU A 86 6.27 -2.01 -1.31
CA GLU A 86 6.02 -3.36 -0.79
C GLU A 86 7.31 -4.20 -0.78
N LYS A 87 8.05 -4.26 -1.90
CA LYS A 87 9.35 -4.94 -1.99
C LYS A 87 10.33 -4.42 -0.94
N ARG A 88 10.39 -3.09 -0.75
CA ARG A 88 11.27 -2.48 0.26
C ARG A 88 10.90 -2.90 1.69
N ILE A 89 9.61 -2.92 2.01
CA ILE A 89 9.10 -3.33 3.33
C ILE A 89 9.37 -4.82 3.56
N VAL A 90 9.11 -5.66 2.57
CA VAL A 90 9.38 -7.10 2.59
C VAL A 90 10.88 -7.37 2.77
N ALA A 91 11.75 -6.74 1.98
CA ALA A 91 13.20 -6.87 2.11
C ALA A 91 13.68 -6.45 3.50
N SER A 92 13.18 -5.33 4.02
CA SER A 92 13.51 -4.84 5.37
C SER A 92 12.99 -5.78 6.47
N TYR A 93 11.87 -6.45 6.25
CA TYR A 93 11.33 -7.46 7.17
C TYR A 93 12.21 -8.71 7.16
N LEU A 94 12.52 -9.26 5.99
CA LEU A 94 13.35 -10.44 5.82
C LEU A 94 14.76 -10.20 6.34
N ALA A 95 15.39 -9.05 6.04
CA ALA A 95 16.72 -8.71 6.54
C ALA A 95 16.77 -8.73 8.07
N ARG A 96 15.74 -8.18 8.74
CA ARG A 96 15.63 -8.23 10.21
C ARG A 96 15.50 -9.67 10.73
N ARG A 97 14.75 -10.53 10.03
CA ARG A 97 14.58 -11.93 10.41
C ARG A 97 15.84 -12.76 10.17
N MET A 98 16.53 -12.56 9.05
CA MET A 98 17.81 -13.19 8.75
C MET A 98 18.89 -12.78 9.76
N ALA A 99 18.95 -11.49 10.13
CA ALA A 99 19.86 -11.03 11.18
C ALA A 99 19.57 -11.69 12.53
N LYS A 100 18.29 -11.89 12.88
CA LYS A 100 17.91 -12.61 14.11
C LYS A 100 18.28 -14.09 14.04
N PHE A 101 18.11 -14.72 12.88
CA PHE A 101 18.51 -16.10 12.64
C PHE A 101 20.02 -16.30 12.84
N VAL A 102 20.85 -15.42 12.26
CA VAL A 102 22.31 -15.48 12.45
C VAL A 102 22.71 -15.37 13.92
N ARG A 103 22.01 -14.54 14.71
CA ARG A 103 22.35 -14.31 16.12
C ARG A 103 21.83 -15.38 17.09
N VAL A 104 20.64 -15.92 16.85
CA VAL A 104 19.89 -16.74 17.82
C VAL A 104 19.55 -18.14 17.28
N GLY A 105 19.80 -18.41 15.99
CA GLY A 105 19.35 -19.62 15.32
C GLY A 105 17.85 -19.67 15.03
N ALA A 106 17.10 -18.59 15.33
CA ALA A 106 15.65 -18.54 15.22
C ALA A 106 15.17 -17.44 14.26
N ALA A 107 14.37 -17.84 13.27
CA ALA A 107 13.84 -17.00 12.18
C ALA A 107 12.30 -16.88 12.18
N ARG A 108 11.61 -17.31 13.24
CA ARG A 108 10.13 -17.29 13.31
C ARG A 108 9.58 -15.93 12.83
N PRO A 109 8.54 -15.91 11.97
CA PRO A 109 7.68 -17.03 11.58
C PRO A 109 8.16 -17.84 10.38
N LEU A 110 9.36 -17.56 9.85
CA LEU A 110 9.93 -18.36 8.77
C LEU A 110 10.31 -19.74 9.32
N ASP A 111 10.23 -20.76 8.45
CA ASP A 111 10.62 -22.12 8.80
C ASP A 111 12.14 -22.18 9.08
N THR A 112 12.48 -22.27 10.36
CA THR A 112 13.85 -22.38 10.84
C THR A 112 14.51 -23.68 10.46
N GLY A 113 13.73 -24.77 10.33
CA GLY A 113 14.23 -26.08 9.93
C GLY A 113 14.71 -26.03 8.49
N ALA A 114 13.85 -25.56 7.58
CA ALA A 114 14.23 -25.38 6.18
C ALA A 114 15.45 -24.46 6.01
N LEU A 115 15.48 -23.33 6.72
CA LEU A 115 16.60 -22.38 6.68
C LEU A 115 17.92 -22.97 7.20
N SER A 116 17.89 -23.69 8.32
CA SER A 116 19.08 -24.32 8.90
C SER A 116 19.63 -25.42 8.00
N MET A 117 18.77 -26.33 7.51
CA MET A 117 19.16 -27.34 6.53
C MET A 117 19.80 -26.72 5.29
N PHE A 118 19.22 -25.61 4.80
CA PHE A 118 19.73 -24.92 3.63
C PHE A 118 21.11 -24.30 3.89
N VAL A 119 21.26 -23.59 5.01
CA VAL A 119 22.55 -22.97 5.40
C VAL A 119 23.63 -24.04 5.62
N GLU A 120 23.27 -25.18 6.21
CA GLU A 120 24.19 -26.31 6.39
C GLU A 120 24.60 -26.94 5.06
N ALA A 121 23.67 -27.10 4.11
CA ALA A 121 23.98 -27.58 2.77
C ALA A 121 24.99 -26.65 2.06
N GLN A 122 24.79 -25.32 2.18
CA GLN A 122 25.72 -24.32 1.63
C GLN A 122 27.07 -24.34 2.32
N ARG A 123 27.08 -24.49 3.65
CA ARG A 123 28.29 -24.62 4.45
C ARG A 123 29.12 -25.82 3.99
N ARG A 124 28.50 -27.00 3.83
CA ARG A 124 29.18 -28.21 3.34
C ARG A 124 29.74 -28.03 1.94
N GLY A 125 29.00 -27.38 1.03
CA GLY A 125 29.50 -27.08 -0.31
C GLY A 125 30.75 -26.19 -0.32
N ILE A 126 30.80 -25.17 0.55
CA ILE A 126 31.99 -24.32 0.71
C ILE A 126 33.15 -25.10 1.34
N GLU A 127 32.88 -25.90 2.37
CA GLU A 127 33.90 -26.71 3.04
C GLU A 127 34.53 -27.75 2.07
N GLN A 128 33.73 -28.36 1.21
CA GLN A 128 34.22 -29.25 0.14
C GLN A 128 35.06 -28.51 -0.90
N THR A 129 34.63 -27.31 -1.31
CA THR A 129 35.34 -26.51 -2.32
C THR A 129 36.68 -25.96 -1.80
N GLN A 130 36.81 -25.75 -0.49
CA GLN A 130 38.02 -25.20 0.14
C GLN A 130 38.94 -26.26 0.76
N GLY A 131 38.76 -27.55 0.44
CA GLY A 131 39.70 -28.61 0.85
C GLY A 131 39.46 -29.20 2.24
N GLY A 132 38.21 -29.22 2.73
CA GLY A 132 37.71 -30.20 3.70
C GLY A 132 38.06 -30.00 5.18
N ASN A 133 38.86 -29.00 5.55
CA ASN A 133 39.29 -28.79 6.96
C ASN A 133 38.84 -27.46 7.58
N GLY A 134 37.97 -26.70 6.90
CA GLY A 134 37.51 -25.39 7.37
C GLY A 134 36.30 -25.49 8.29
N ASN A 135 36.39 -24.95 9.51
CA ASN A 135 35.21 -24.64 10.33
C ASN A 135 34.52 -23.39 9.75
N ALA A 136 33.77 -23.54 8.66
CA ALA A 136 33.10 -22.40 8.04
C ALA A 136 32.01 -21.84 8.98
N LYS A 137 32.23 -20.63 9.51
CA LYS A 137 31.27 -19.97 10.42
C LYS A 137 30.41 -19.00 9.64
N LEU A 138 29.08 -19.14 9.80
CA LEU A 138 28.11 -18.18 9.28
C LEU A 138 28.33 -16.82 9.96
N GLN A 139 28.65 -15.79 9.18
CA GLN A 139 28.82 -14.43 9.71
C GLN A 139 27.61 -13.55 9.45
N ARG A 140 27.04 -13.62 8.24
CA ARG A 140 25.98 -12.69 7.82
C ARG A 140 25.13 -13.28 6.71
N ILE A 141 23.85 -12.91 6.71
CA ILE A 141 22.93 -13.12 5.60
C ILE A 141 22.38 -11.75 5.21
N THR A 142 22.54 -11.36 3.94
CA THR A 142 21.94 -10.14 3.39
C THR A 142 20.87 -10.48 2.38
N VAL A 143 19.79 -9.69 2.36
CA VAL A 143 18.73 -9.79 1.36
C VAL A 143 19.04 -8.78 0.25
N ALA A 144 19.41 -9.27 -0.93
CA ALA A 144 19.80 -8.44 -2.07
C ALA A 144 18.56 -7.96 -2.84
N GLN A 145 17.65 -8.88 -3.16
CA GLN A 145 16.41 -8.59 -3.87
C GLN A 145 15.26 -9.42 -3.31
N THR A 146 14.04 -8.92 -3.49
CA THR A 146 12.81 -9.66 -3.16
C THR A 146 11.83 -9.59 -4.32
N GLY A 147 11.23 -10.73 -4.63
CA GLY A 147 10.22 -10.93 -5.64
C GLY A 147 9.00 -11.62 -5.04
N ARG A 148 7.87 -11.50 -5.73
CA ARG A 148 6.74 -12.39 -5.48
C ARG A 148 7.00 -13.64 -6.30
N ALA A 149 6.98 -14.81 -5.66
CA ALA A 149 7.10 -16.07 -6.38
C ALA A 149 5.83 -16.28 -7.20
N ALA A 150 5.95 -16.39 -8.52
CA ALA A 150 4.84 -16.95 -9.30
C ALA A 150 4.60 -18.37 -8.78
N ARG A 151 3.34 -18.74 -8.49
CA ARG A 151 3.03 -20.14 -8.20
C ARG A 151 3.61 -20.96 -9.35
N GLN A 152 4.47 -21.93 -9.07
CA GLN A 152 4.84 -22.95 -10.06
C GLN A 152 3.54 -23.57 -10.59
N GLY A 153 3.16 -23.22 -11.84
CA GLY A 153 1.91 -23.63 -12.48
C GLY A 153 0.88 -22.53 -12.77
N GLY A 154 1.10 -21.28 -12.32
CA GLY A 154 0.24 -20.14 -12.67
C GLY A 154 0.57 -19.61 -14.06
N GLN A 155 -0.44 -19.43 -14.92
CA GLN A 155 -0.29 -18.80 -16.22
C GLN A 155 0.40 -17.43 -16.10
N ALA A 156 1.30 -17.12 -17.03
CA ALA A 156 1.99 -15.84 -17.12
C ALA A 156 0.95 -14.70 -17.19
N GLY A 157 0.69 -14.05 -16.06
CA GLY A 157 -0.36 -13.03 -15.92
C GLY A 157 -1.09 -13.08 -14.57
N GLU A 158 -1.05 -14.21 -13.86
CA GLU A 158 -1.65 -14.28 -12.52
C GLU A 158 -0.75 -13.53 -11.53
N ARG A 159 -1.26 -12.42 -10.97
CA ARG A 159 -0.53 -11.58 -10.00
C ARG A 159 -0.09 -12.44 -8.82
N ALA A 160 1.21 -12.76 -8.79
CA ALA A 160 1.82 -13.60 -7.76
C ALA A 160 1.42 -13.12 -6.35
N SER A 161 0.87 -14.04 -5.56
CA SER A 161 0.35 -13.73 -4.22
C SER A 161 1.51 -13.46 -3.28
N LEU A 162 1.37 -12.45 -2.41
CA LEU A 162 2.38 -12.13 -1.39
C LEU A 162 2.58 -13.22 -0.32
N LYS A 163 1.80 -14.30 -0.40
CA LYS A 163 1.96 -15.48 0.46
C LYS A 163 3.31 -16.16 0.20
N PHE A 164 3.79 -16.11 -1.05
CA PHE A 164 5.06 -16.68 -1.46
C PHE A 164 6.00 -15.55 -1.90
N VAL A 165 7.09 -15.39 -1.16
CA VAL A 165 8.11 -14.37 -1.43
C VAL A 165 9.41 -15.08 -1.77
N GLU A 166 9.96 -14.79 -2.94
CA GLU A 166 11.32 -15.16 -3.27
C GLU A 166 12.26 -14.06 -2.81
N ALA A 167 13.38 -14.42 -2.20
CA ALA A 167 14.41 -13.48 -1.86
C ALA A 167 15.78 -14.02 -2.24
N ASP A 168 16.56 -13.17 -2.91
CA ASP A 168 17.96 -13.43 -3.18
C ASP A 168 18.75 -13.11 -1.92
N LEU A 169 19.28 -14.15 -1.30
CA LEU A 169 20.11 -14.06 -0.12
C LEU A 169 21.58 -14.19 -0.51
N THR A 170 22.40 -13.27 -0.04
CA THR A 170 23.85 -13.44 -0.03
C THR A 170 24.27 -13.92 1.35
N ILE A 171 24.80 -15.13 1.41
CA ILE A 171 25.26 -15.76 2.65
C ILE A 171 26.78 -15.62 2.72
N TRP A 172 27.27 -15.08 3.83
CA TRP A 172 28.68 -14.83 4.08
C TRP A 172 29.20 -15.83 5.11
N PHE A 173 30.20 -16.60 4.72
CA PHE A 173 30.92 -17.53 5.58
C PHE A 173 32.37 -17.07 5.76
N SER A 174 32.88 -17.22 6.97
CA SER A 174 34.30 -17.05 7.26
C SER A 174 34.97 -18.41 7.35
N SER A 175 36.01 -18.62 6.55
CA SER A 175 36.79 -19.85 6.50
C SER A 175 38.27 -19.51 6.26
N ASN A 176 39.16 -20.08 7.07
CA ASN A 176 40.64 -20.07 6.98
C ASN A 176 41.26 -18.86 6.23
N GLY A 177 40.99 -17.65 6.71
CA GLY A 177 41.63 -16.41 6.22
C GLY A 177 40.88 -15.64 5.13
N GLY A 178 39.73 -16.13 4.65
CA GLY A 178 38.92 -15.48 3.61
C GLY A 178 37.42 -15.42 3.91
N LEU A 179 36.72 -14.58 3.15
CA LEU A 179 35.26 -14.50 3.12
C LEU A 179 34.76 -15.23 1.88
N ALA A 180 33.96 -16.28 2.08
CA ALA A 180 33.24 -16.95 1.02
C ALA A 180 31.81 -16.40 0.96
N THR A 181 31.32 -16.14 -0.24
CA THR A 181 29.95 -15.69 -0.47
C THR A 181 29.24 -16.63 -1.43
N ASN A 182 27.96 -16.87 -1.16
CA ASN A 182 27.08 -17.52 -2.13
C ASN A 182 25.77 -16.75 -2.21
N VAL A 183 25.26 -16.59 -3.44
CA VAL A 183 23.97 -15.96 -3.72
C VAL A 183 22.97 -17.07 -4.00
N VAL A 184 21.86 -17.07 -3.26
CA VAL A 184 20.82 -18.08 -3.36
C VAL A 184 19.46 -17.43 -3.35
N THR A 185 18.60 -17.81 -4.28
CA THR A 185 17.18 -17.50 -4.25
C THR A 185 16.43 -18.51 -3.38
N LEU A 186 15.78 -18.03 -2.31
CA LEU A 186 14.93 -18.85 -1.44
C LEU A 186 13.49 -18.36 -1.46
N GLY A 187 12.56 -19.31 -1.58
CA GLY A 187 11.13 -19.07 -1.42
C GLY A 187 10.71 -19.15 0.05
N PHE A 188 9.94 -18.16 0.49
CA PHE A 188 9.41 -18.06 1.84
C PHE A 188 7.89 -18.00 1.81
N GLU A 189 7.26 -18.83 2.64
CA GLU A 189 5.85 -18.66 2.96
C GLU A 189 5.69 -17.67 4.11
N LEU A 190 4.99 -16.57 3.84
CA LEU A 190 4.65 -15.58 4.87
C LEU A 190 3.30 -15.93 5.51
N PRO A 191 3.19 -15.91 6.84
CA PRO A 191 1.90 -16.12 7.50
C PRO A 191 0.96 -14.95 7.21
N ALA A 192 -0.35 -15.24 7.18
CA ALA A 192 -1.39 -14.28 6.78
C ALA A 192 -1.34 -12.95 7.57
N TRP A 193 -1.04 -12.99 8.86
CA TRP A 193 -0.94 -11.79 9.70
C TRP A 193 0.26 -10.90 9.32
N VAL A 194 1.38 -11.47 8.88
CA VAL A 194 2.53 -10.71 8.37
C VAL A 194 2.16 -10.07 7.03
N VAL A 195 1.52 -10.84 6.15
CA VAL A 195 1.04 -10.34 4.85
C VAL A 195 0.10 -9.15 5.06
N ALA A 196 -0.88 -9.28 5.96
CA ALA A 196 -1.82 -8.20 6.29
C ALA A 196 -1.09 -6.96 6.82
N ARG A 197 -0.12 -7.14 7.73
CA ARG A 197 0.68 -6.03 8.28
C ARG A 197 1.52 -5.34 7.20
N ILE A 198 2.15 -6.10 6.30
CA ILE A 198 2.93 -5.54 5.20
C ILE A 198 2.02 -4.73 4.29
N LYS A 199 0.87 -5.27 3.89
CA LYS A 199 -0.12 -4.55 3.08
C LYS A 199 -0.59 -3.25 3.74
N LEU A 200 -0.92 -3.29 5.02
CA LEU A 200 -1.32 -2.10 5.79
C LEU A 200 -0.20 -1.05 5.83
N ASN A 201 1.04 -1.46 6.09
CA ASN A 201 2.18 -0.55 6.10
C ASN A 201 2.44 0.05 4.71
N THR A 202 2.35 -0.75 3.64
CA THR A 202 2.48 -0.26 2.26
C THR A 202 1.38 0.75 1.96
N LEU A 203 0.12 0.45 2.32
CA LEU A 203 -1.01 1.37 2.12
C LEU A 203 -0.83 2.67 2.91
N ALA A 204 -0.45 2.59 4.18
CA ALA A 204 -0.19 3.78 5.00
C ALA A 204 0.96 4.63 4.42
N TRP A 205 2.02 3.99 3.94
CA TRP A 205 3.14 4.68 3.32
C TRP A 205 2.72 5.35 2.01
N MET A 206 1.97 4.64 1.15
CA MET A 206 1.41 5.20 -0.08
C MET A 206 0.50 6.39 0.24
N LEU A 207 -0.37 6.30 1.24
CA LEU A 207 -1.26 7.39 1.65
C LEU A 207 -0.49 8.65 2.10
N MET A 208 0.63 8.49 2.81
CA MET A 208 1.36 9.63 3.36
C MET A 208 2.46 10.19 2.45
N TYR A 209 3.10 9.36 1.62
CA TYR A 209 4.33 9.75 0.91
C TYR A 209 4.25 9.66 -0.62
N SER A 210 3.21 9.05 -1.20
CA SER A 210 3.08 8.99 -2.65
C SER A 210 2.40 10.24 -3.22
N LYS A 211 3.06 10.86 -4.21
CA LYS A 211 2.48 11.97 -4.97
C LYS A 211 1.26 11.52 -5.80
N ALA A 212 1.31 10.32 -6.38
CA ALA A 212 0.19 9.76 -7.12
C ALA A 212 -0.99 9.44 -6.20
N SER A 213 -0.71 8.96 -4.99
CA SER A 213 -1.70 8.73 -3.95
C SER A 213 -2.42 10.01 -3.53
N THR A 214 -1.70 11.11 -3.30
CA THR A 214 -2.36 12.37 -2.95
C THR A 214 -3.20 12.95 -4.10
N GLN A 215 -2.88 12.63 -5.35
CA GLN A 215 -3.69 13.05 -6.50
C GLN A 215 -4.97 12.22 -6.69
N ILE A 216 -4.92 10.92 -6.37
CA ILE A 216 -6.06 9.99 -6.56
C ILE A 216 -6.84 9.76 -5.27
N LEU A 217 -6.17 9.32 -4.21
CA LEU A 217 -6.81 8.86 -2.97
C LEU A 217 -7.39 10.00 -2.15
N LEU A 218 -6.77 11.18 -2.14
CA LEU A 218 -7.27 12.31 -1.36
C LEU A 218 -8.65 12.81 -1.83
N PRO A 219 -8.92 13.01 -3.14
CA PRO A 219 -10.28 13.29 -3.63
C PRO A 219 -11.31 12.23 -3.21
N TRP A 220 -10.95 10.93 -3.28
CA TRP A 220 -11.83 9.84 -2.85
C TRP A 220 -12.13 9.87 -1.35
N ILE A 221 -11.10 10.08 -0.52
CA ILE A 221 -11.26 10.16 0.94
C ILE A 221 -12.11 11.38 1.31
N LEU A 222 -11.84 12.55 0.73
CA LEU A 222 -12.64 13.76 0.96
C LEU A 222 -14.08 13.58 0.51
N SER A 223 -14.31 12.96 -0.65
CA SER A 223 -15.65 12.66 -1.16
C SER A 223 -16.41 11.71 -0.24
N ALA A 224 -15.76 10.64 0.25
CA ALA A 224 -16.35 9.71 1.21
C ALA A 224 -16.72 10.41 2.53
N CYS A 225 -15.82 11.23 3.08
CA CYS A 225 -16.10 12.01 4.29
C CYS A 225 -17.25 13.00 4.09
N ALA A 226 -17.26 13.73 2.97
CA ALA A 226 -18.34 14.67 2.64
C ALA A 226 -19.68 13.94 2.47
N PHE A 227 -19.69 12.79 1.81
CA PHE A 227 -20.88 11.96 1.63
C PHE A 227 -21.42 11.42 2.96
N LEU A 228 -20.56 10.91 3.84
CA LEU A 228 -20.96 10.48 5.18
C LEU A 228 -21.59 11.61 5.99
N LEU A 229 -21.05 12.83 5.88
CA LEU A 229 -21.60 14.01 6.51
C LEU A 229 -22.99 14.37 5.96
N VAL A 230 -23.18 14.29 4.64
CA VAL A 230 -24.48 14.49 4.00
C VAL A 230 -25.49 13.47 4.52
N VAL A 231 -25.15 12.18 4.51
CA VAL A 231 -26.02 11.10 5.00
C VAL A 231 -26.40 11.33 6.46
N TYR A 232 -25.43 11.65 7.31
CA TYR A 232 -25.68 11.97 8.72
C TYR A 232 -26.62 13.17 8.90
N LYS A 233 -26.46 14.22 8.09
CA LYS A 233 -27.32 15.42 8.15
C LYS A 233 -28.74 15.13 7.69
N VAL A 234 -28.91 14.39 6.60
CA VAL A 234 -30.24 13.95 6.12
C VAL A 234 -30.93 13.10 7.18
N TYR A 235 -30.22 12.12 7.76
CA TYR A 235 -30.77 11.27 8.82
C TYR A 235 -31.21 12.03 10.06
N ARG A 236 -30.50 13.11 10.44
CA ARG A 236 -30.84 13.93 11.61
C ARG A 236 -31.96 14.96 11.34
N THR A 237 -32.20 15.31 10.09
CA THR A 237 -33.24 16.30 9.71
C THR A 237 -34.59 15.66 9.41
N TRP A 238 -34.60 14.36 9.13
CA TRP A 238 -35.77 13.49 9.24
C TRP A 238 -36.10 13.20 10.72
#